data_AF-A0A6L2NVR0-F1
#
_entry.id   AF-A0A6L2NVR0-F1
#
_cell.length_a   1.000
_cell.length_b   1.000
_cell.length_c   1.000
_cell.angle_alpha   90.00
_cell.angle_beta   90.00
_cell.angle_gamma   90.00
#
_symmetry.space_group_name_H-M   'P 1'
#
loop_
_entity.id
_entity.type
_entity.pdbx_description
1 polymer ?
#
loop_
_entity_poly.entity_id
_entity_poly.type
_entity_poly.pdbx_seq_one_letter_code
_entity_poly.pdbx_strand_id
1 'polypeptide(L)'
;AAETVRFIERVQLDDMDKCNRSLLLMREMEDKAREKSKFILKLSGYLQQTPMKVFLMFNMVRLRDQLLLLFTREVAEDTEKMENYLWLSSELRNGVRMRDRHIRKLQTSHMSDEVVKSIEILKRVQLDDMEKASRLLLMAREFQSKVFEKNIFIARLRD
;
A
#
# COMPACT_ATOMS: atom_id res chain seq x y z
N ALA A 1 -23.87 26.99 4.71
CA ALA A 1 -24.17 26.09 5.86
C ALA A 1 -24.40 24.63 5.44
N ALA A 2 -25.45 24.31 4.67
CA ALA A 2 -25.78 22.91 4.31
C ALA A 2 -24.72 22.21 3.43
N GLU A 3 -24.03 22.91 2.54
CA GLU A 3 -22.95 22.32 1.72
C GLU A 3 -21.71 21.97 2.54
N THR A 4 -21.38 22.80 3.54
CA THR A 4 -20.24 22.58 4.44
C THR A 4 -20.48 21.35 5.31
N VAL A 5 -21.72 21.16 5.81
CA VAL A 5 -22.10 19.98 6.58
C VAL A 5 -22.03 18.71 5.71
N ARG A 6 -22.59 18.76 4.49
CA ARG A 6 -22.51 17.63 3.53
C ARG A 6 -21.08 17.29 3.10
N PHE A 7 -20.17 18.26 3.12
CA PHE A 7 -18.75 18.01 2.85
C PHE A 7 -18.07 17.31 4.04
N ILE A 8 -18.34 17.76 5.27
CA ILE A 8 -17.80 17.14 6.50
C ILE A 8 -18.29 15.69 6.65
N GLU A 9 -19.56 15.43 6.40
CA GLU A 9 -20.12 14.06 6.45
C GLU A 9 -19.44 13.12 5.44
N ARG A 10 -19.13 13.60 4.23
CA ARG A 10 -18.40 12.80 3.23
C ARG A 10 -16.97 12.49 3.66
N VAL A 11 -16.29 13.45 4.29
CA VAL A 11 -14.92 13.26 4.79
C VAL A 11 -14.90 12.23 5.91
N GLN A 12 -15.87 12.28 6.84
CA GLN A 12 -15.96 11.31 7.93
C GLN A 12 -16.23 9.88 7.43
N LEU A 13 -17.07 9.74 6.40
CA LEU A 13 -17.31 8.44 5.76
C LEU A 13 -16.04 7.88 5.12
N ASP A 14 -15.29 8.71 4.39
CA ASP A 14 -14.05 8.31 3.72
C ASP A 14 -12.95 7.92 4.71
N ASP A 15 -12.84 8.62 5.85
CA ASP A 15 -11.89 8.28 6.91
C ASP A 15 -12.27 6.97 7.64
N MET A 16 -13.56 6.71 7.84
CA MET A 16 -14.04 5.44 8.39
C MET A 16 -13.75 4.26 7.45
N ASP A 17 -13.95 4.43 6.14
CA ASP A 17 -13.64 3.40 5.15
C ASP A 17 -12.14 3.10 5.06
N LYS A 18 -11.28 4.13 5.18
CA LYS A 18 -9.82 3.95 5.26
C LYS A 18 -9.40 3.16 6.50
N CYS A 19 -10.03 3.41 7.64
CA CYS A 19 -9.75 2.69 8.88
C CYS A 19 -10.12 1.20 8.75
N ASN A 20 -11.30 0.91 8.17
CA ASN A 20 -11.74 -0.46 7.90
C ASN A 20 -10.81 -1.20 6.93
N ARG A 21 -10.32 -0.53 5.88
CA ARG A 21 -9.32 -1.10 4.96
C ARG A 21 -7.99 -1.41 5.65
N SER A 22 -7.51 -0.53 6.53
CA SER A 22 -6.29 -0.80 7.31
C SER A 22 -6.43 -2.00 8.23
N LEU A 23 -7.58 -2.18 8.88
CA LEU A 23 -7.86 -3.36 9.72
C LEU A 23 -7.87 -4.67 8.93
N LEU A 24 -8.46 -4.65 7.72
CA LEU A 24 -8.44 -5.80 6.79
C LEU A 24 -7.01 -6.17 6.38
N LEU A 25 -6.19 -5.18 6.03
CA LEU A 25 -4.78 -5.41 5.66
C LEU A 25 -3.96 -5.98 6.83
N MET A 26 -4.20 -5.52 8.07
CA MET A 26 -3.52 -6.06 9.25
C MET A 26 -3.88 -7.54 9.48
N ARG A 27 -5.16 -7.91 9.38
CA ARG A 27 -5.58 -9.33 9.48
C ARG A 27 -4.96 -10.20 8.40
N GLU A 28 -4.94 -9.71 7.16
CA GLU A 28 -4.34 -10.44 6.05
C GLU A 28 -2.83 -10.68 6.27
N MET A 29 -2.12 -9.69 6.84
CA MET A 29 -0.72 -9.83 7.21
C MET A 29 -0.51 -10.82 8.35
N GLU A 30 -1.36 -10.81 9.39
CA GLU A 30 -1.32 -11.80 10.47
C GLU A 30 -1.52 -13.23 9.95
N ASP A 31 -2.48 -13.42 9.04
CA ASP A 31 -2.74 -14.73 8.45
C ASP A 31 -1.58 -15.21 7.56
N LYS A 32 -0.97 -14.32 6.78
CA LYS A 32 0.25 -14.64 6.02
C LYS A 32 1.42 -14.99 6.94
N ALA A 33 1.62 -14.25 8.03
CA ALA A 33 2.69 -14.54 9.00
C ALA A 33 2.48 -15.91 9.68
N ARG A 34 1.22 -16.26 9.95
CA ARG A 34 0.82 -17.56 10.51
C ARG A 34 1.09 -18.71 9.54
N GLU A 35 0.73 -18.57 8.27
CA GLU A 35 0.99 -19.59 7.25
C GLU A 35 2.49 -19.76 6.96
N LYS A 36 3.26 -18.66 6.93
CA LYS A 36 4.73 -18.73 6.85
C LYS A 36 5.33 -19.50 8.02
N SER A 37 4.86 -19.24 9.24
CA SER A 37 5.30 -19.98 10.44
C SER A 37 5.00 -21.48 10.34
N LYS A 38 3.80 -21.87 9.88
CA LYS A 38 3.44 -23.28 9.66
C LYS A 38 4.33 -23.95 8.62
N PHE A 39 4.65 -23.24 7.53
CA PHE A 39 5.51 -23.76 6.48
C PHE A 39 6.92 -24.04 6.99
N ILE A 40 7.51 -23.11 7.75
CA ILE A 40 8.84 -23.27 8.38
C ILE A 40 8.87 -24.48 9.33
N LEU A 41 7.83 -24.62 10.18
CA LEU A 41 7.67 -25.77 11.07
C LEU A 41 7.57 -27.10 10.33
N LYS A 42 6.94 -27.11 9.16
CA LYS A 42 6.85 -28.31 8.33
C LYS A 42 8.22 -28.68 7.72
N LEU A 43 9.00 -27.68 7.31
CA LEU A 43 10.35 -27.86 6.76
C LEU A 43 11.33 -28.44 7.77
N SER A 44 11.26 -28.05 9.05
CA SER A 44 12.16 -28.58 10.09
C SER A 44 11.94 -30.07 10.35
N GLY A 45 10.71 -30.57 10.22
CA GLY A 45 10.39 -32.00 10.35
C GLY A 45 10.96 -32.87 9.22
N TYR A 46 11.06 -32.35 8.00
CA TYR A 46 11.61 -33.09 6.85
C TYR A 46 13.13 -33.30 6.91
N LEU A 47 13.86 -32.49 7.68
CA LEU A 47 15.31 -32.63 7.85
C LEU A 47 15.70 -33.77 8.82
N GLN A 48 14.77 -34.31 9.61
CA GLN A 48 15.06 -35.28 10.67
C GLN A 48 14.89 -36.75 10.27
N GLN A 49 14.35 -37.07 9.09
CA GLN A 49 14.06 -38.45 8.70
C GLN A 49 14.51 -38.77 7.25
N THR A 50 15.40 -39.77 7.13
CA THR A 50 15.58 -40.71 5.98
C THR A 50 16.42 -40.30 4.72
N PRO A 51 16.89 -41.27 3.87
CA PRO A 51 18.24 -41.31 3.30
C PRO A 51 18.53 -40.38 2.09
N MET A 52 19.81 -40.06 1.94
CA MET A 52 20.29 -38.70 1.71
C MET A 52 20.49 -38.20 0.27
N LYS A 53 20.24 -38.95 -0.82
CA LYS A 53 20.62 -38.46 -2.16
C LYS A 53 19.48 -38.31 -3.16
N VAL A 54 18.72 -39.38 -3.45
CA VAL A 54 17.64 -39.31 -4.44
C VAL A 54 16.40 -38.61 -3.87
N PHE A 55 16.08 -38.84 -2.59
CA PHE A 55 14.99 -38.15 -1.89
C PHE A 55 15.29 -36.66 -1.70
N LEU A 56 16.56 -36.29 -1.41
CA LEU A 56 16.95 -34.87 -1.35
C LEU A 56 16.80 -34.21 -2.72
N MET A 57 17.18 -34.87 -3.81
CA MET A 57 17.10 -34.28 -5.16
C MET A 57 15.65 -34.03 -5.60
N PHE A 58 14.73 -34.98 -5.37
CA PHE A 58 13.30 -34.79 -5.64
C PHE A 58 12.64 -33.75 -4.72
N ASN A 59 12.99 -33.72 -3.43
CA ASN A 59 12.45 -32.72 -2.51
C ASN A 59 13.01 -31.33 -2.80
N MET A 60 14.28 -31.19 -3.19
CA MET A 60 14.91 -29.92 -3.55
C MET A 60 14.24 -29.28 -4.77
N VAL A 61 13.94 -30.05 -5.81
CA VAL A 61 13.21 -29.56 -7.00
C VAL A 61 11.79 -29.11 -6.61
N ARG A 62 11.08 -29.92 -5.82
CA ARG A 62 9.72 -29.57 -5.36
C ARG A 62 9.71 -28.34 -4.46
N LEU A 63 10.73 -28.18 -3.61
CA LEU A 63 10.93 -27.00 -2.75
C LEU A 63 11.20 -25.75 -3.58
N ARG A 64 12.11 -25.85 -4.56
CA ARG A 64 12.42 -24.76 -5.48
C ARG A 64 11.18 -24.29 -6.22
N ASP A 65 10.38 -25.22 -6.75
CA ASP A 65 9.17 -24.88 -7.51
C ASP A 65 8.10 -24.25 -6.59
N GLN A 66 7.96 -24.71 -5.34
CA GLN A 66 7.08 -24.09 -4.35
C GLN A 66 7.53 -22.68 -3.95
N LEU A 67 8.83 -22.48 -3.70
CA LEU A 67 9.38 -21.16 -3.40
C LEU A 67 9.21 -20.22 -4.58
N LEU A 68 9.47 -20.69 -5.80
CA LEU A 68 9.27 -19.91 -7.02
C LEU A 68 7.82 -19.43 -7.15
N LEU A 69 6.85 -20.33 -6.95
CA LEU A 69 5.42 -19.98 -7.00
C LEU A 69 5.04 -18.96 -5.92
N LEU A 70 5.48 -19.18 -4.67
CA LEU A 70 5.19 -18.30 -3.54
C LEU A 70 5.75 -16.89 -3.78
N PHE A 71 7.03 -16.78 -4.13
CA PHE A 71 7.65 -15.48 -4.36
C PHE A 71 7.11 -14.77 -5.61
N THR A 72 6.76 -15.50 -6.66
CA THR A 72 6.12 -14.92 -7.85
C THR A 72 4.76 -14.31 -7.50
N ARG A 73 3.97 -15.01 -6.68
CA ARG A 73 2.69 -14.48 -6.18
C ARG A 73 2.89 -13.27 -5.27
N GLU A 74 3.84 -13.34 -4.34
CA GLU A 74 4.13 -12.20 -3.46
C GLU A 74 4.61 -10.96 -4.23
N VAL A 75 5.39 -11.15 -5.30
CA VAL A 75 5.80 -10.04 -6.18
C VAL A 75 4.58 -9.40 -6.81
N ALA A 76 3.65 -10.18 -7.36
CA ALA A 76 2.44 -9.64 -7.97
C ALA A 76 1.61 -8.82 -6.97
N GLU A 77 1.41 -9.34 -5.75
CA GLU A 77 0.66 -8.66 -4.68
C GLU A 77 1.37 -7.38 -4.21
N ASP A 78 2.69 -7.39 -4.08
CA ASP A 78 3.47 -6.22 -3.70
C ASP A 78 3.50 -5.16 -4.82
N THR A 79 3.53 -5.58 -6.08
CA THR A 79 3.39 -4.69 -7.25
C THR A 79 2.03 -4.01 -7.27
N GLU A 80 0.94 -4.75 -7.05
CA GLU A 80 -0.41 -4.18 -6.98
C GLU A 80 -0.52 -3.14 -5.85
N LYS A 81 0.04 -3.42 -4.67
CA LYS A 81 0.07 -2.46 -3.55
C LYS A 81 0.86 -1.20 -3.89
N MET A 82 2.03 -1.36 -4.53
CA MET A 82 2.84 -0.24 -5.00
C MET A 82 2.04 0.66 -5.97
N GLU A 83 1.40 0.07 -6.98
CA GLU A 83 0.60 0.80 -7.96
C GLU A 83 -0.58 1.52 -7.33
N ASN A 84 -1.28 0.88 -6.38
CA ASN A 84 -2.36 1.50 -5.62
C ASN A 84 -1.91 2.74 -4.85
N TYR A 85 -0.74 2.70 -4.19
CA TYR A 85 -0.20 3.86 -3.50
C TYR A 85 0.20 4.99 -4.46
N LEU A 86 0.78 4.66 -5.62
CA LEU A 86 1.09 5.64 -6.66
C LEU A 86 -0.17 6.31 -7.18
N TRP A 87 -1.22 5.54 -7.45
CA TRP A 87 -2.51 6.03 -7.90
C TRP A 87 -3.15 6.97 -6.87
N LEU A 88 -3.26 6.55 -5.61
CA LEU A 88 -3.81 7.39 -4.52
C LEU A 88 -3.01 8.69 -4.34
N SER A 89 -1.68 8.62 -4.45
CA SER A 89 -0.83 9.82 -4.38
C SER A 89 -1.08 10.78 -5.53
N SER A 90 -1.39 10.27 -6.73
CA SER A 90 -1.75 11.07 -7.89
C SER A 90 -3.09 11.78 -7.67
N GLU A 91 -4.10 11.07 -7.14
CA GLU A 91 -5.42 11.62 -6.85
C GLU A 91 -5.36 12.75 -5.83
N LEU A 92 -4.62 12.58 -4.73
CA LEU A 92 -4.42 13.65 -3.75
C LEU A 92 -3.75 14.89 -4.36
N ARG A 93 -2.72 14.69 -5.19
CA ARG A 93 -2.04 15.79 -5.89
C ARG A 93 -2.96 16.49 -6.90
N ASN A 94 -3.85 15.76 -7.58
CA ASN A 94 -4.88 16.34 -8.43
C ASN A 94 -5.87 17.17 -7.60
N GLY A 95 -6.30 16.68 -6.44
CA GLY A 95 -7.11 17.44 -5.49
C GLY A 95 -6.45 18.75 -5.05
N VAL A 96 -5.15 18.73 -4.75
CA VAL A 96 -4.36 19.94 -4.41
C VAL A 96 -4.39 20.95 -5.56
N ARG A 97 -4.14 20.51 -6.80
CA ARG A 97 -4.17 21.38 -8.00
C ARG A 97 -5.55 22.00 -8.23
N MET A 98 -6.62 21.25 -8.00
CA MET A 98 -7.99 21.75 -8.15
C MET A 98 -8.31 22.79 -7.07
N ARG A 99 -7.88 22.57 -5.82
CA ARG A 99 -8.00 23.56 -4.75
C ARG A 99 -7.17 24.81 -5.02
N ASP A 100 -5.97 24.70 -5.57
CA ASP A 100 -5.16 25.88 -5.96
C ASP A 100 -5.88 26.75 -6.99
N ARG A 101 -6.58 26.11 -7.94
CA ARG A 101 -7.40 26.83 -8.92
C ARG A 101 -8.58 27.53 -8.23
N HIS A 102 -9.20 26.89 -7.25
CA HIS A 102 -10.33 27.46 -6.52
C HIS A 102 -9.91 28.61 -5.60
N ILE A 103 -8.80 28.46 -4.87
CA ILE A 103 -8.21 29.52 -4.04
C ILE A 103 -7.92 30.76 -4.89
N ARG A 104 -7.30 30.58 -6.07
CA ARG A 104 -7.04 31.71 -6.99
C ARG A 104 -8.32 32.43 -7.41
N LYS A 105 -9.40 31.69 -7.71
CA LYS A 105 -10.71 32.29 -8.02
C LYS A 105 -11.28 33.08 -6.84
N LEU A 106 -11.22 32.52 -5.63
CA LEU A 106 -11.68 33.20 -4.42
C LEU A 106 -10.89 34.49 -4.15
N GLN A 107 -9.58 34.46 -4.36
CA GLN A 107 -8.71 35.63 -4.19
C GLN A 107 -9.03 36.77 -5.17
N THR A 108 -9.61 36.46 -6.33
CA THR A 108 -10.05 37.47 -7.30
C THR A 108 -11.48 37.99 -7.04
N SER A 109 -12.19 37.44 -6.06
CA SER A 109 -13.55 37.86 -5.68
C SER A 109 -13.53 38.94 -4.60
N HIS A 110 -14.71 39.46 -4.23
CA HIS A 110 -14.83 40.39 -3.10
C HIS A 110 -14.40 39.70 -1.79
N MET A 111 -13.37 40.24 -1.15
CA MET A 111 -12.75 39.65 0.05
C MET A 111 -13.56 39.96 1.31
N SER A 112 -14.56 39.12 1.57
CA SER A 112 -15.24 39.08 2.88
C SER A 112 -14.52 38.15 3.86
N ASP A 113 -14.81 38.29 5.16
CA ASP A 113 -14.29 37.40 6.20
C ASP A 113 -14.61 35.91 5.93
N GLU A 114 -15.75 35.64 5.30
CA GLU A 114 -16.16 34.29 4.91
C GLU A 114 -15.28 33.72 3.79
N VAL A 115 -14.90 34.55 2.82
CA VAL A 115 -13.97 34.17 1.74
C VAL A 115 -12.58 33.90 2.31
N VAL A 116 -12.10 34.75 3.24
CA VAL A 116 -10.82 34.56 3.93
C VAL A 116 -10.80 33.22 4.67
N LYS A 117 -11.83 32.94 5.48
CA LYS A 117 -11.95 31.69 6.23
C LYS A 117 -12.02 30.47 5.30
N SER A 118 -12.71 30.57 4.18
CA SER A 118 -12.78 29.50 3.17
C SER A 118 -11.41 29.21 2.56
N ILE A 119 -10.63 30.24 2.23
CA ILE A 119 -9.26 30.09 1.72
C ILE A 119 -8.37 29.42 2.78
N GLU A 120 -8.48 29.80 4.05
CA GLU A 120 -7.70 29.18 5.13
C GLU A 120 -7.99 27.68 5.29
N ILE A 121 -9.27 27.30 5.26
CA ILE A 121 -9.70 25.89 5.33
C ILE A 121 -9.10 25.11 4.15
N LEU A 122 -9.19 25.64 2.93
CA LEU A 122 -8.67 24.98 1.74
C LEU A 122 -7.14 24.79 1.81
N LYS A 123 -6.41 25.79 2.31
CA LYS A 123 -4.95 25.69 2.52
C LYS A 123 -4.59 24.61 3.55
N ARG A 124 -5.33 24.51 4.65
CA ARG A 124 -5.10 23.45 5.66
C ARG A 124 -5.30 22.06 5.07
N VAL A 125 -6.39 21.85 4.33
CA VAL A 125 -6.66 20.57 3.65
C VAL A 125 -5.60 20.24 2.60
N GLN A 126 -5.09 21.25 1.88
CA GLN A 126 -3.99 21.03 0.93
C GLN A 126 -2.72 20.51 1.61
N LEU A 127 -2.33 21.08 2.76
CA LEU A 127 -1.15 20.64 3.49
C LEU A 127 -1.27 19.17 3.91
N ASP A 128 -2.42 18.79 4.46
CA ASP A 128 -2.71 17.40 4.86
C ASP A 128 -2.67 16.45 3.66
N ASP A 129 -3.30 16.80 2.53
CA ASP A 129 -3.26 15.98 1.32
C ASP A 129 -1.86 15.87 0.72
N MET A 130 -1.03 16.93 0.80
CA MET A 130 0.37 16.89 0.37
C MET A 130 1.21 15.96 1.26
N GLU A 131 1.00 16.00 2.57
CA GLU A 131 1.68 15.10 3.51
C GLU A 131 1.28 13.63 3.25
N LYS A 132 -0.03 13.37 3.14
CA LYS A 132 -0.56 12.03 2.79
C LYS A 132 -0.02 11.53 1.45
N ALA A 133 0.01 12.38 0.42
CA ALA A 133 0.56 12.04 -0.89
C ALA A 133 2.06 11.69 -0.84
N SER A 134 2.83 12.40 0.00
CA SER A 134 4.25 12.14 0.22
C SER A 134 4.47 10.81 0.93
N ARG A 135 3.66 10.53 1.97
CA ARG A 135 3.71 9.25 2.69
C ARG A 135 3.37 8.06 1.80
N LEU A 136 2.37 8.19 0.92
CA LEU A 136 2.02 7.16 -0.06
C LEU A 136 3.18 6.88 -1.02
N LEU A 137 3.93 7.90 -1.46
CA LEU A 137 5.11 7.70 -2.29
C LEU A 137 6.23 6.95 -1.57
N LEU A 138 6.44 7.24 -0.28
CA LEU A 138 7.41 6.49 0.53
C LEU A 138 7.02 5.02 0.63
N MET A 139 5.75 4.73 0.93
CA MET A 139 5.25 3.35 0.97
C MET A 139 5.39 2.66 -0.39
N ALA A 140 5.05 3.33 -1.50
CA ALA A 140 5.28 2.77 -2.85
C ALA A 140 6.75 2.42 -3.09
N ARG A 141 7.69 3.28 -2.66
CA ARG A 141 9.13 3.05 -2.80
C ARG A 141 9.61 1.86 -1.95
N GLU A 142 9.09 1.69 -0.74
CA GLU A 142 9.40 0.52 0.09
C GLU A 142 8.95 -0.78 -0.58
N PHE A 143 7.75 -0.80 -1.18
CA PHE A 143 7.26 -1.96 -1.92
C PHE A 143 8.08 -2.20 -3.20
N GLN A 144 8.50 -1.13 -3.90
CA GLN A 144 9.40 -1.24 -5.05
C GLN A 144 10.71 -1.95 -4.67
N SER A 145 11.33 -1.59 -3.55
CA SER A 145 12.55 -2.24 -3.05
C SER A 145 12.31 -3.73 -2.73
N LYS A 146 11.19 -4.06 -2.08
CA LYS A 146 10.81 -5.46 -1.78
C LYS A 146 10.61 -6.28 -3.05
N VAL A 147 9.89 -5.74 -4.04
CA VAL A 147 9.68 -6.39 -5.34
C VAL A 147 11.01 -6.64 -6.03
N PHE A 148 11.92 -5.67 -6.02
CA PHE A 148 13.24 -5.80 -6.61
C PHE A 148 14.06 -6.92 -5.95
N GLU A 149 14.14 -6.95 -4.63
CA GLU A 149 14.86 -8.00 -3.89
C GLU A 149 14.28 -9.40 -4.16
N LYS A 150 12.94 -9.52 -4.16
CA LYS A 150 12.26 -10.80 -4.46
C LYS A 150 12.51 -11.26 -5.89
N ASN A 151 12.53 -10.34 -6.86
CA ASN A 151 12.85 -10.67 -8.25
C ASN A 151 14.30 -11.16 -8.41
N ILE A 152 15.26 -10.56 -7.70
CA ILE A 152 16.63 -11.08 -7.65
C ILE A 152 16.67 -12.50 -7.09
N PHE A 153 15.94 -12.74 -5.99
CA PHE A 153 15.86 -14.07 -5.39
C PHE A 153 15.24 -15.10 -6.35
N ILE A 154 14.14 -14.74 -7.02
CA ILE A 154 13.49 -15.57 -8.04
C ILE A 154 14.45 -15.89 -9.18
N ALA A 155 15.21 -14.90 -9.68
CA ALA A 155 16.18 -15.12 -10.75
C ALA A 155 17.23 -16.18 -10.33
N ARG A 156 17.79 -16.03 -9.13
CA ARG A 156 18.76 -16.99 -8.57
C ARG A 156 18.18 -18.39 -8.31
N LEU A 157 16.86 -18.52 -8.12
CA LEU A 157 16.20 -19.82 -7.99
C LEU A 157 15.99 -20.52 -9.33
N ARG A 158 16.00 -19.77 -10.44
CA ARG A 158 15.82 -20.32 -11.79
C ARG A 158 17.14 -20.80 -12.40
N ASP A 159 18.24 -20.17 -12.02
CA ASP A 159 19.62 -20.57 -12.33
C ASP A 159 19.99 -21.91 -11.65
#